data_AF-A0A1Z1UUK6-F1
#
_entry.id   AF-A0A1Z1UUK6-F1
#
_cell.length_a   1.000
_cell.length_b   1.000
_cell.length_c   1.000
_cell.angle_alpha   90.00
_cell.angle_beta   90.00
_cell.angle_gamma   90.00
#
_symmetry.space_group_name_H-M   'P 1'
#
loop_
_entity.id
_entity.type
_entity.pdbx_description
1 polymer ?
#
loop_
_entity_poly.entity_id
_entity_poly.type
_entity_poly.pdbx_seq_one_letter_code
_entity_poly.pdbx_strand_id
1 'polypeptide(L)' 'MTGEEHFDQDPGPDAWAGDTLGAAEAMSDDELDAAIDALAARERRCLIGGNVEHAKSLAHDKWVCITVRENRNRLAPGS' A
#
# COMPACT_ATOMS: atom_id res chain seq x y z
N MET A 1 -10.85 20.99 23.07
CA MET A 1 -9.56 20.85 22.35
C MET A 1 -9.54 19.48 21.73
N THR A 2 -9.43 19.47 20.41
CA THR A 2 -9.62 18.37 19.46
C THR A 2 -8.44 17.41 19.47
N GLY A 3 -8.71 16.11 19.39
CA GLY A 3 -7.71 15.05 19.28
C GLY A 3 -8.34 13.80 18.67
N GLU A 4 -8.95 13.95 17.49
CA GLU A 4 -9.25 12.83 16.61
C GLU A 4 -8.15 12.82 15.56
N GLU A 5 -7.13 12.00 15.81
CA GLU A 5 -6.05 11.78 14.85
C GLU A 5 -6.65 11.08 13.63
N HIS A 6 -6.68 11.84 12.54
CA HIS A 6 -7.27 11.51 11.25
C HIS A 6 -6.39 10.50 10.51
N PHE A 7 -6.24 9.28 11.05
CA PHE A 7 -5.51 8.17 10.40
C PHE A 7 -6.38 7.40 9.38
N ASP A 8 -7.66 7.75 9.27
CA ASP A 8 -8.63 7.16 8.32
C ASP A 8 -8.77 7.99 7.03
N GLN A 9 -7.72 8.73 6.66
CA GLN A 9 -7.73 9.41 5.37
C GLN A 9 -7.49 8.36 4.29
N ASP A 10 -8.58 7.81 3.77
CA ASP A 10 -8.56 6.99 2.56
C ASP A 10 -7.96 7.86 1.45
N PRO A 11 -6.69 7.62 1.05
CA PRO A 11 -6.11 8.37 -0.04
C PRO A 11 -6.94 7.94 -1.25
N GLY A 12 -7.66 8.91 -1.82
CA GLY A 12 -8.63 8.67 -2.88
C GLY A 12 -8.03 7.89 -4.05
N PRO A 13 -8.85 7.38 -4.97
CA PRO A 13 -8.42 6.49 -6.06
C PRO A 13 -7.23 7.06 -6.88
N ASP A 14 -7.03 8.37 -6.86
CA ASP A 14 -5.97 9.07 -7.59
C ASP A 14 -4.62 9.12 -6.85
N ALA A 15 -4.58 8.83 -5.54
CA ALA A 15 -3.35 8.92 -4.75
C ALA A 15 -2.30 7.86 -5.12
N TRP A 16 -2.75 6.77 -5.73
CA TRP A 16 -1.91 5.68 -6.21
C TRP A 16 -1.84 5.62 -7.75
N ALA A 17 -2.49 6.55 -8.45
CA ALA A 17 -2.44 6.64 -9.91
C ALA A 17 -1.13 7.25 -10.45
N GLY A 18 -0.14 7.51 -9.58
CA GLY A 18 1.17 8.07 -9.89
C GLY A 18 2.28 7.02 -10.02
N ASP A 19 3.53 7.44 -9.86
CA ASP A 19 4.70 6.55 -9.78
C ASP A 19 4.67 5.74 -8.48
N THR A 20 3.86 4.67 -8.45
CA THR A 20 3.72 3.77 -7.30
C THR A 20 5.06 3.19 -6.85
N LEU A 21 5.99 2.96 -7.78
CA LEU A 21 7.32 2.45 -7.46
C LEU A 21 8.12 3.50 -6.70
N GLY A 22 8.22 4.74 -7.22
CA GLY A 22 8.92 5.82 -6.53
C GLY A 22 8.36 6.12 -5.14
N ALA A 23 7.03 6.04 -4.98
CA ALA A 23 6.39 6.19 -3.67
C ALA A 23 6.77 5.05 -2.71
N ALA A 24 6.71 3.79 -3.16
CA ALA A 24 7.10 2.63 -2.35
C ALA A 24 8.59 2.63 -1.99
N GLU A 25 9.47 3.04 -2.92
CA GLU A 25 10.91 3.13 -2.68
C GLU A 25 11.28 4.19 -1.62
N ALA A 26 10.45 5.23 -1.45
CA ALA A 26 10.64 6.27 -0.46
C ALA A 26 10.16 5.91 0.96
N MET A 27 9.26 4.92 1.09
CA MET A 27 8.74 4.47 2.39
C MET A 27 9.79 3.72 3.20
N SER A 28 9.75 3.80 4.53
CA SER A 28 10.48 2.89 5.41
C SER A 28 9.91 1.46 5.35
N ASP A 29 10.59 0.51 5.98
CA ASP A 29 10.16 -0.89 6.00
C ASP A 29 8.83 -1.09 6.78
N ASP A 30 8.65 -0.39 7.91
CA ASP A 30 7.41 -0.41 8.68
C ASP A 30 6.25 0.24 7.90
N GLU A 31 6.53 1.33 7.17
CA GLU A 31 5.55 1.98 6.31
C GLU A 31 5.15 1.09 5.12
N LEU A 32 6.09 0.33 4.54
CA LEU A 32 5.79 -0.66 3.52
C LEU A 32 4.90 -1.78 4.06
N ASP A 33 5.22 -2.32 5.23
CA ASP A 33 4.44 -3.39 5.85
C ASP A 33 3.01 -2.89 6.16
N ALA A 34 2.86 -1.68 6.70
CA ALA A 34 1.56 -1.05 6.93
C ALA A 34 0.77 -0.76 5.63
N ALA A 35 1.45 -0.31 4.58
CA ALA A 35 0.83 -0.06 3.27
C ALA A 35 0.30 -1.36 2.64
N ILE A 36 1.06 -2.45 2.72
CA ILE A 36 0.65 -3.77 2.21
C ILE A 36 -0.64 -4.23 2.89
N ASP A 37 -0.72 -4.11 4.22
CA ASP A 37 -1.91 -4.49 4.99
C ASP A 37 -3.12 -3.62 4.63
N ALA A 38 -2.93 -2.30 4.51
CA ALA A 38 -3.98 -1.37 4.12
C ALA A 38 -4.52 -1.67 2.70
N LEU A 39 -3.62 -1.91 1.75
CA LEU A 39 -3.97 -2.25 0.37
C LEU A 39 -4.70 -3.59 0.30
N ALA A 40 -4.27 -4.60 1.06
CA ALA A 40 -4.96 -5.90 1.14
C ALA A 40 -6.37 -5.77 1.71
N ALA A 41 -6.56 -4.96 2.75
CA ALA A 41 -7.87 -4.70 3.34
C ALA A 41 -8.82 -3.96 2.37
N ARG A 42 -8.30 -2.98 1.62
CA ARG A 42 -9.07 -2.27 0.58
C ARG A 42 -9.41 -3.16 -0.61
N GLU A 43 -8.46 -3.92 -1.13
CA GLU A 43 -8.69 -4.88 -2.21
C GLU A 43 -9.82 -5.84 -1.85
N ARG A 44 -9.80 -6.40 -0.64
CA ARG A 44 -10.86 -7.29 -0.15
C ARG A 44 -12.23 -6.61 -0.12
N ARG A 45 -12.31 -5.36 0.33
CA ARG A 45 -13.56 -4.57 0.32
C ARG A 45 -14.08 -4.34 -1.10
N CYS A 46 -13.19 -4.03 -2.05
CA CYS A 46 -13.55 -3.88 -3.46
C CYS A 46 -14.07 -5.19 -4.07
N LEU A 47 -13.43 -6.32 -3.79
CA LEU A 47 -13.88 -7.63 -4.25
C LEU A 47 -15.25 -8.00 -3.68
N ILE A 48 -15.49 -7.78 -2.37
CA ILE A 48 -16.80 -8.00 -1.74
C ILE A 48 -17.87 -7.10 -2.37
N GLY A 49 -17.52 -5.86 -2.69
CA GLY A 49 -18.40 -4.91 -3.35
C GLY A 49 -18.57 -5.11 -4.87
N GLY A 50 -17.94 -6.13 -5.46
CA GLY A 50 -18.00 -6.40 -6.90
C GLY A 50 -17.20 -5.41 -7.77
N ASN A 51 -16.40 -4.52 -7.17
CA ASN A 51 -15.57 -3.57 -7.89
C ASN A 51 -14.22 -4.21 -8.26
N VAL A 52 -14.25 -5.09 -9.27
CA VAL A 52 -13.10 -5.92 -9.68
C VAL A 52 -11.97 -5.10 -10.29
N GLU A 53 -12.27 -4.08 -11.11
CA GLU A 53 -11.22 -3.28 -11.75
C GLU A 53 -10.43 -2.46 -10.73
N HIS A 54 -11.10 -1.89 -9.73
CA HIS A 54 -10.41 -1.20 -8.65
C HIS A 54 -9.61 -2.17 -7.76
N ALA A 55 -10.15 -3.36 -7.49
CA ALA A 55 -9.41 -4.40 -6.77
C ALA A 55 -8.11 -4.79 -7.49
N LYS A 56 -8.12 -4.89 -8.83
CA LYS A 56 -6.91 -5.17 -9.62
C LYS A 56 -5.87 -4.06 -9.50
N SER A 57 -6.29 -2.79 -9.49
CA SER A 57 -5.37 -1.65 -9.29
C SER A 57 -4.71 -1.73 -7.91
N LEU A 58 -5.50 -1.94 -6.86
CA LEU A 58 -4.98 -2.09 -5.49
C LEU A 58 -4.04 -3.29 -5.35
N ALA A 59 -4.35 -4.41 -6.03
CA ALA A 59 -3.49 -5.58 -6.06
C ALA A 59 -2.13 -5.29 -6.72
N HIS A 60 -2.12 -4.49 -7.80
CA HIS A 60 -0.88 -4.05 -8.44
C HIS A 60 -0.03 -3.20 -7.50
N ASP A 61 -0.63 -2.20 -6.84
CA ASP A 61 0.12 -1.32 -5.93
C ASP A 61 0.68 -2.08 -4.71
N LYS A 62 -0.09 -3.05 -4.21
CA LYS A 62 0.35 -3.97 -3.16
C LYS A 62 1.55 -4.80 -3.62
N TRP A 63 1.52 -5.31 -4.85
CA TRP A 63 2.63 -6.08 -5.44
C TRP A 63 3.91 -5.25 -5.55
N VAL A 64 3.80 -3.96 -5.88
CA VAL A 64 4.95 -3.06 -5.91
C VAL A 64 5.56 -2.93 -4.51
N CYS A 65 4.74 -2.69 -3.48
CA CYS A 65 5.21 -2.58 -2.10
C CYS A 65 5.92 -3.86 -1.62
N ILE A 66 5.33 -5.03 -1.89
CA ILE A 66 5.93 -6.35 -1.58
C ILE A 66 7.29 -6.49 -2.29
N THR A 67 7.37 -6.13 -3.56
CA THR A 67 8.60 -6.25 -4.35
C THR A 67 9.72 -5.37 -3.79
N VAL A 68 9.41 -4.13 -3.41
CA VAL A 68 10.39 -3.24 -2.76
C VAL A 68 10.87 -3.84 -1.43
N ARG A 69 9.93 -4.29 -0.58
CA ARG A 69 10.23 -4.89 0.72
C ARG A 69 11.12 -6.13 0.59
N GLU A 70 10.78 -7.04 -0.33
CA GLU A 70 11.57 -8.23 -0.59
C GLU A 70 12.97 -7.89 -1.11
N ASN A 71 13.08 -6.92 -2.01
CA ASN A 71 14.38 -6.49 -2.55
C ASN A 71 15.26 -5.89 -1.45
N ARG A 72 14.70 -5.11 -0.52
CA ARG A 72 15.44 -4.60 0.64
C ARG A 72 15.92 -5.74 1.53
N ASN A 73 15.06 -6.71 1.83
CA ASN A 73 15.43 -7.89 2.64
C ASN A 73 16.54 -8.73 1.99
N ARG A 74 16.58 -8.81 0.65
CA ARG A 74 17.66 -9.48 -0.10
C ARG A 74 18.97 -8.71 -0.07
N LEU A 75 18.92 -7.38 -0.04
CA LEU A 75 20.08 -6.49 -0.03
C LEU A 75 20.65 -6.24 1.38
N ALA A 76 19.84 -6.42 2.42
CA ALA A 76 20.25 -6.38 3.82
C ALA A 76 20.15 -7.77 4.50
N PRO A 77 20.87 -8.81 4.01
CA PRO A 77 20.85 -10.10 4.67
C PRO A 77 21.64 -10.03 5.98
N GLY A 78 20.93 -9.89 7.09
CA GLY A 78 21.46 -9.96 8.46
C GLY A 78 21.98 -8.63 9.01
N SER A 79 21.11 -7.94 9.76
CA SER A 79 21.56 -7.18 10.93
C SER A 79 21.70 -8.10 12.13
#